data_AF-A0A7V9PQY7-F1
#
_entry.id   AF-A0A7V9PQY7-F1
#
_cell.length_a   1.000
_cell.length_b   1.000
_cell.length_c   1.000
_cell.angle_alpha   90.00
_cell.angle_beta   90.00
_cell.angle_gamma   90.00
#
_symmetry.space_group_name_H-M   'P 1'
#
loop_
_entity.id
_entity.type
_entity.pdbx_description
1 polymer ?
#
loop_
_entity_poly.entity_id
_entity_poly.type
_entity_poly.pdbx_seq_one_letter_code
_entity_poly.pdbx_strand_id
1 'polypeptide(L)'
;MSDATSLLYDLPGFVVVSCAGTTSTDRRVVVMQAVDEHACPRCGVLVDGKPYDVRESRIKDLPVGHRAPRVVWRKRRYRCPEPRCSQRVFTERSVQVPPRHRLTLRLRDRLEHAASRSARALSEVAGEYGVSWWSVQRALVVKAAALSGAACSQTAPGPVRMLGLDETRARSVRWVFDDHEQRWRLSNPWMTSFVDLDLGRPGWLLGLMPGRSGATVTAWLEARDQAWRDGIEVVALDPSAPFAAAVRRLLPTVTIVVDHWHLVRLANQALTEVRQRLAREHLGRRGRSTDQAMTLGCRTVGCCWPPATDCPRAGWTGWNRSSDETIRPTRSAPPGASRNGCGSCSPSTTRTGLGTSYGCSTTPPLPRTCPRPPGWPRPFRPGGPRSRRSCGYGSPTPAPRAATE
;
A
#
# COMPACT_ATOMS: atom_id res chain seq x y z
N MET A 1 13.56 -41.43 12.97
CA MET A 1 14.77 -40.58 13.11
C MET A 1 14.62 -39.41 12.16
N SER A 2 14.65 -38.18 12.68
CA SER A 2 14.65 -36.98 11.82
C SER A 2 15.97 -36.91 11.08
N ASP A 3 15.96 -37.11 9.75
CA ASP A 3 17.14 -36.83 8.93
C ASP A 3 17.60 -35.37 9.13
N ALA A 4 18.91 -35.12 9.09
CA ALA A 4 19.52 -33.82 9.32
C ALA A 4 18.93 -32.75 8.38
N THR A 5 18.58 -33.14 7.15
CA THR A 5 17.93 -32.26 6.17
C THR A 5 16.55 -31.78 6.64
N SER A 6 15.76 -32.66 7.24
CA SER A 6 14.43 -32.32 7.75
C SER A 6 14.52 -31.37 8.94
N LEU A 7 15.52 -31.60 9.81
CA LEU A 7 15.79 -30.76 10.97
C LEU A 7 16.23 -29.35 10.54
N LEU A 8 17.09 -29.22 9.53
CA LEU A 8 17.53 -27.92 9.01
C LEU A 8 16.44 -27.17 8.24
N TYR A 9 15.54 -27.87 7.56
CA TYR A 9 14.44 -27.24 6.82
C TYR A 9 13.27 -26.80 7.73
N ASP A 10 13.10 -27.51 8.86
CA ASP A 10 12.22 -27.17 9.98
C ASP A 10 10.77 -26.82 9.58
N LEU A 11 10.19 -27.56 8.64
CA LEU A 11 8.78 -27.38 8.26
C LEU A 11 7.90 -28.25 9.17
N PRO A 12 7.09 -27.67 10.09
CA PRO A 12 6.37 -28.46 11.08
C PRO A 12 5.37 -29.44 10.47
N GLY A 13 5.45 -30.71 10.89
CA GLY A 13 4.60 -31.79 10.39
C GLY A 13 5.06 -32.40 9.06
N PHE A 14 6.23 -32.00 8.54
CA PHE A 14 6.80 -32.52 7.29
C PHE A 14 8.19 -33.09 7.50
N VAL A 15 8.54 -34.03 6.63
CA VAL A 15 9.89 -34.53 6.42
C VAL A 15 10.35 -34.22 5.00
N VAL A 16 11.64 -33.94 4.84
CA VAL A 16 12.28 -33.79 3.54
C VAL A 16 12.61 -35.18 3.01
N VAL A 17 12.03 -35.53 1.86
CA VAL A 17 12.21 -36.84 1.21
C VAL A 17 13.37 -36.80 0.22
N SER A 18 13.54 -35.68 -0.46
CA SER A 18 14.71 -35.46 -1.29
C SER A 18 15.00 -33.97 -1.42
N CYS A 19 16.29 -33.65 -1.48
CA CYS A 19 16.77 -32.33 -1.84
C CYS A 19 17.74 -32.50 -3.00
N ALA A 20 17.48 -31.79 -4.10
CA ALA A 20 18.35 -31.77 -5.26
C ALA A 20 18.66 -30.32 -5.63
N GLY A 21 19.90 -30.05 -6.04
CA GLY A 21 20.29 -28.78 -6.60
C GLY A 21 21.24 -29.01 -7.77
N THR A 22 20.92 -28.42 -8.92
CA THR A 22 21.81 -28.46 -10.10
C THR A 22 22.81 -27.30 -10.06
N THR A 23 22.46 -26.21 -9.38
CA THR A 23 23.28 -25.00 -9.14
C THR A 23 22.90 -24.39 -7.79
N SER A 24 23.69 -23.41 -7.30
CA SER A 24 23.39 -22.66 -6.07
C SER A 24 22.03 -21.93 -6.08
N THR A 25 21.40 -21.82 -7.24
CA THR A 25 20.21 -20.99 -7.48
C THR A 25 18.92 -21.78 -7.74
N ASP A 26 18.98 -23.09 -8.01
CA ASP A 26 17.81 -23.94 -8.26
C ASP A 26 17.79 -25.15 -7.32
N ARG A 27 17.42 -24.90 -6.06
CA ARG A 27 17.24 -25.94 -5.06
C ARG A 27 15.80 -26.44 -5.11
N ARG A 28 15.60 -27.72 -5.40
CA ARG A 28 14.31 -28.41 -5.31
C ARG A 28 14.28 -29.21 -4.01
N VAL A 29 13.32 -28.87 -3.14
CA VAL A 29 13.07 -29.60 -1.89
C VAL A 29 11.74 -30.32 -2.02
N VAL A 30 11.75 -31.63 -1.86
CA VAL A 30 10.55 -32.46 -1.87
C VAL A 30 10.20 -32.83 -0.44
N VAL A 31 8.97 -32.49 -0.03
CA VAL A 31 8.47 -32.72 1.32
C VAL A 31 7.24 -33.64 1.30
N MET A 32 7.10 -34.43 2.36
CA MET A 32 5.93 -35.26 2.67
C MET A 32 5.52 -35.04 4.12
N GLN A 33 4.27 -35.31 4.47
CA GLN A 33 3.89 -35.30 5.88
C GLN A 33 4.60 -36.41 6.64
N ALA A 34 5.00 -36.10 7.87
CA ALA A 34 5.69 -37.04 8.75
C ALA A 34 4.76 -38.14 9.26
N VAL A 35 3.46 -37.83 9.40
CA VAL A 35 2.42 -38.77 9.78
C VAL A 35 1.93 -39.54 8.56
N ASP A 36 1.76 -40.86 8.73
CA ASP A 36 1.24 -41.75 7.70
C ASP A 36 -0.27 -42.01 7.84
N GLU A 37 -0.83 -41.68 9.00
CA GLU A 37 -2.24 -41.81 9.33
C GLU A 37 -3.02 -40.52 9.09
N HIS A 38 -4.17 -40.62 8.42
CA HIS A 38 -5.02 -39.46 8.17
C HIS A 38 -6.50 -39.77 8.33
N ALA A 39 -7.21 -38.88 9.02
CA ALA A 39 -8.66 -38.95 9.16
C ALA A 39 -9.36 -38.52 7.86
N CYS A 40 -10.37 -39.29 7.45
CA CYS A 40 -11.29 -38.87 6.42
C CYS A 40 -12.00 -37.57 6.84
N PRO A 41 -11.99 -36.52 6.00
CA PRO A 41 -12.50 -35.20 6.37
C PRO A 41 -14.02 -35.13 6.56
N ARG A 42 -14.75 -36.21 6.23
CA ARG A 42 -16.21 -36.27 6.27
C ARG A 42 -16.74 -37.15 7.40
N CYS A 43 -16.17 -38.33 7.60
CA CYS A 43 -16.61 -39.27 8.65
C CYS A 43 -15.62 -39.43 9.80
N GLY A 44 -14.41 -38.85 9.71
CA GLY A 44 -13.39 -38.94 10.76
C GLY A 44 -12.63 -40.25 10.83
N VAL A 45 -13.06 -41.30 10.10
CA VAL A 45 -12.38 -42.61 10.08
C VAL A 45 -10.91 -42.44 9.68
N LEU A 46 -10.02 -42.94 10.52
CA LEU A 46 -8.58 -42.95 10.28
C LEU A 46 -8.24 -43.97 9.21
N VAL A 47 -7.35 -43.58 8.31
CA VAL A 47 -6.76 -44.48 7.32
C VAL A 47 -5.28 -44.54 7.59
N ASP A 48 -4.80 -45.75 7.88
CA ASP A 48 -3.41 -46.14 7.96
C ASP A 48 -3.04 -46.99 6.74
N GLY A 49 -1.76 -47.01 6.36
CA GLY A 49 -1.26 -47.86 5.27
C GLY A 49 -1.11 -47.19 3.90
N LYS A 50 -1.06 -48.03 2.85
CA LYS A 50 -0.59 -47.62 1.52
C LYS A 50 -1.53 -46.60 0.86
N PRO A 51 -1.03 -45.42 0.45
CA PRO A 51 -1.86 -44.43 -0.23
C PRO A 51 -2.37 -44.97 -1.56
N TYR A 52 -3.60 -44.59 -1.91
CA TYR A 52 -4.21 -44.91 -3.20
C TYR A 52 -3.46 -44.23 -4.36
N ASP A 53 -3.00 -43.00 -4.15
CA ASP A 53 -2.33 -42.18 -5.16
C ASP A 53 -1.46 -41.12 -4.46
N VAL A 54 -0.40 -40.65 -5.11
CA VAL A 54 0.48 -39.58 -4.60
C VAL A 54 0.58 -38.49 -5.65
N ARG A 55 0.28 -37.25 -5.26
CA ARG A 55 0.27 -36.09 -6.16
C ARG A 55 1.26 -35.03 -5.71
N GLU A 56 2.07 -34.56 -6.65
CA GLU A 56 2.98 -33.45 -6.42
C GLU A 56 2.27 -32.10 -6.54
N SER A 57 2.53 -31.19 -5.61
CA SER A 57 2.01 -29.84 -5.61
C SER A 57 3.11 -28.85 -5.27
N ARG A 58 3.25 -27.82 -6.09
CA ARG A 58 4.22 -26.75 -5.83
C ARG A 58 3.67 -25.81 -4.76
N ILE A 59 4.43 -25.67 -3.68
CA ILE A 59 4.16 -24.72 -2.61
C ILE A 59 5.30 -23.71 -2.50
N LYS A 60 5.02 -22.58 -1.86
CA LYS A 60 6.00 -21.57 -1.50
C LYS A 60 6.13 -21.53 0.01
N ASP A 61 7.36 -21.38 0.46
CA ASP A 61 7.73 -21.38 1.85
C ASP A 61 8.81 -20.32 2.12
N LEU A 62 9.22 -20.18 3.37
CA LEU A 62 10.28 -19.26 3.77
C LEU A 62 11.59 -19.53 2.99
N PRO A 63 12.32 -18.47 2.63
CA PRO A 63 13.65 -18.61 2.06
C PRO A 63 14.60 -19.36 3.01
N VAL A 64 15.43 -20.23 2.44
CA VAL A 64 16.49 -20.94 3.17
C VAL A 64 17.83 -20.43 2.67
N GLY A 65 18.46 -19.55 3.44
CA GLY A 65 19.60 -18.73 2.99
C GLY A 65 19.16 -17.59 2.08
N HIS A 66 19.97 -17.24 1.08
CA HIS A 66 19.76 -16.06 0.24
C HIS A 66 18.65 -16.18 -0.82
N ARG A 67 18.11 -17.39 -1.05
CA ARG A 67 17.07 -17.62 -2.07
C ARG A 67 16.05 -18.67 -1.61
N ALA A 68 14.81 -18.51 -2.04
CA ALA A 68 13.75 -19.47 -1.74
C ALA A 68 13.88 -20.73 -2.59
N PRO A 69 13.85 -21.94 -1.97
CA PRO A 69 13.85 -23.18 -2.73
C PRO A 69 12.50 -23.39 -3.45
N ARG A 70 12.53 -24.18 -4.52
CA ARG A 70 11.32 -24.74 -5.14
C ARG A 70 10.82 -25.90 -4.30
N VAL A 71 9.76 -25.66 -3.54
CA VAL A 71 9.20 -26.68 -2.64
C VAL A 71 8.11 -27.47 -3.35
N VAL A 72 8.26 -28.78 -3.38
CA VAL A 72 7.29 -29.72 -3.93
C VAL A 72 6.75 -30.58 -2.81
N TRP A 73 5.47 -30.42 -2.50
CA TRP A 73 4.77 -31.27 -1.56
C TRP A 73 4.20 -32.49 -2.30
N ARG A 74 4.69 -33.68 -1.96
CA ARG A 74 4.11 -34.97 -2.36
C ARG A 74 2.96 -35.32 -1.43
N LYS A 75 1.73 -35.06 -1.88
CA LYS A 75 0.51 -35.30 -1.09
C LYS A 75 0.00 -36.70 -1.33
N ARG A 76 -0.23 -37.46 -0.27
CA ARG A 76 -0.91 -38.75 -0.34
C ARG A 76 -2.41 -38.56 -0.49
N ARG A 77 -3.04 -39.43 -1.26
CA ARG A 77 -4.48 -39.56 -1.40
C ARG A 77 -4.89 -40.94 -0.92
N TYR A 78 -5.99 -40.98 -0.18
CA TYR A 78 -6.51 -42.17 0.45
C TYR A 78 -7.93 -42.44 -0.04
N ARG A 79 -8.31 -43.71 -0.04
CA ARG A 79 -9.71 -44.13 -0.17
C ARG A 79 -10.28 -44.27 1.24
N CYS A 80 -11.46 -43.70 1.47
CA CYS A 80 -12.15 -43.87 2.73
C CYS A 80 -12.66 -45.32 2.84
N PRO A 81 -12.31 -46.07 3.89
CA PRO A 81 -12.75 -47.45 4.04
C PRO A 81 -14.22 -47.55 4.44
N GLU A 82 -14.80 -46.51 5.06
CA GLU A 82 -16.21 -46.45 5.47
C GLU A 82 -17.15 -46.55 4.24
N PRO A 83 -17.92 -47.64 4.08
CA PRO A 83 -18.75 -47.86 2.89
C PRO A 83 -19.86 -46.83 2.71
N ARG A 84 -20.42 -46.29 3.81
CA ARG A 84 -21.44 -45.23 3.81
C ARG A 84 -20.83 -43.83 3.65
N CYS A 85 -19.50 -43.78 3.64
CA CYS A 85 -18.61 -42.70 3.24
C CYS A 85 -18.94 -42.08 1.88
N SER A 86 -19.72 -41.00 1.81
CA SER A 86 -19.89 -40.25 0.55
C SER A 86 -18.62 -39.52 0.10
N GLN A 87 -17.65 -39.32 0.99
CA GLN A 87 -16.27 -38.96 0.61
C GLN A 87 -15.49 -40.24 0.29
N ARG A 88 -15.48 -40.66 -0.98
CA ARG A 88 -14.79 -41.89 -1.43
C ARG A 88 -13.26 -41.76 -1.43
N VAL A 89 -12.74 -40.62 -1.87
CA VAL A 89 -11.29 -40.34 -1.98
C VAL A 89 -11.01 -39.00 -1.33
N PHE A 90 -9.96 -38.90 -0.51
CA PHE A 90 -9.52 -37.63 0.06
C PHE A 90 -8.01 -37.48 -0.04
N THR A 91 -7.54 -36.24 0.02
CA THR A 91 -6.10 -35.91 0.09
C THR A 91 -5.74 -35.63 1.54
N GLU A 92 -4.54 -36.02 1.96
CA GLU A 92 -3.99 -35.65 3.26
C GLU A 92 -4.12 -34.12 3.50
N ARG A 93 -4.41 -33.76 4.75
CA ARG A 93 -4.59 -32.37 5.19
C ARG A 93 -3.39 -31.93 6.01
N SER A 94 -2.90 -30.72 5.77
CA SER A 94 -1.80 -30.13 6.53
C SER A 94 -2.29 -28.89 7.26
N VAL A 95 -1.82 -28.70 8.49
CA VAL A 95 -1.94 -27.43 9.19
C VAL A 95 -1.14 -26.36 8.45
N GLN A 96 0.14 -26.62 8.15
CA GLN A 96 1.01 -25.66 7.44
C GLN A 96 0.50 -25.31 6.04
N VAL A 97 -0.16 -26.20 5.31
CA VAL A 97 -0.72 -25.88 4.00
C VAL A 97 -2.18 -26.32 3.93
N PRO A 98 -3.12 -25.45 4.36
CA PRO A 98 -4.55 -25.75 4.34
C PRO A 98 -5.08 -26.02 2.92
N PRO A 99 -6.24 -26.67 2.77
CA PRO A 99 -6.83 -26.96 1.46
C PRO A 99 -6.95 -25.72 0.58
N ARG A 100 -6.61 -25.85 -0.71
CA ARG A 100 -6.61 -24.78 -1.73
C ARG A 100 -5.56 -23.67 -1.51
N HIS A 101 -4.68 -23.78 -0.52
CA HIS A 101 -3.53 -22.89 -0.36
C HIS A 101 -2.27 -23.45 -1.04
N ARG A 102 -1.37 -22.54 -1.41
CA ARG A 102 -0.03 -22.84 -1.96
C ARG A 102 1.10 -22.15 -1.18
N LEU A 103 0.78 -21.51 -0.06
CA LEU A 103 1.71 -20.85 0.83
C LEU A 103 1.66 -21.58 2.17
N THR A 104 2.81 -21.83 2.77
CA THR A 104 2.87 -22.36 4.15
C THR A 104 2.32 -21.33 5.13
N LEU A 105 1.81 -21.79 6.27
CA LEU A 105 1.35 -20.92 7.36
C LEU A 105 2.51 -20.08 7.87
N ARG A 106 3.68 -20.69 8.12
CA ARG A 106 4.87 -19.95 8.57
C ARG A 106 5.28 -18.82 7.60
N LEU A 107 5.14 -19.04 6.29
CA LEU A 107 5.35 -17.97 5.31
C LEU A 107 4.26 -16.90 5.40
N ARG A 108 2.98 -17.27 5.49
CA ARG A 108 1.88 -16.31 5.63
C ARG A 108 2.03 -15.44 6.88
N ASP A 109 2.44 -16.01 8.00
CA ASP A 109 2.68 -15.30 9.25
C ASP A 109 3.87 -14.35 9.11
N ARG A 110 4.93 -14.77 8.41
CA ARG A 110 6.07 -13.90 8.10
C ARG A 110 5.70 -12.75 7.17
N LEU A 111 4.87 -13.00 6.15
CA LEU A 111 4.37 -11.95 5.23
C LEU A 111 3.55 -10.92 5.98
N GLU A 112 2.66 -11.37 6.88
CA GLU A 112 1.89 -10.49 7.75
C GLU A 112 2.83 -9.65 8.63
N HIS A 113 3.74 -10.29 9.37
CA HIS A 113 4.65 -9.61 10.27
C HIS A 113 5.52 -8.57 9.54
N ALA A 114 6.07 -8.93 8.37
CA ALA A 114 6.85 -8.01 7.55
C ALA A 114 6.01 -6.81 7.11
N ALA A 115 4.74 -7.01 6.80
CA ALA A 115 3.86 -5.96 6.33
C ALA A 115 3.24 -5.09 7.45
N SER A 116 3.03 -5.63 8.65
CA SER A 116 2.40 -4.92 9.78
C SER A 116 3.40 -4.21 10.69
N ARG A 117 4.62 -4.76 10.83
CA ARG A 117 5.66 -4.22 11.73
C ARG A 117 6.64 -3.27 11.04
N SER A 118 6.53 -3.09 9.72
CA SER A 118 7.40 -2.19 8.98
C SER A 118 6.58 -1.25 8.10
N ALA A 119 7.07 -0.03 7.88
CA ALA A 119 6.46 0.95 6.98
C ALA A 119 6.75 0.65 5.50
N ARG A 120 6.91 -0.63 5.13
CA ARG A 120 7.29 -1.05 3.77
C ARG A 120 6.06 -1.18 2.89
N ALA A 121 6.22 -0.90 1.61
CA ALA A 121 5.16 -1.13 0.64
C ALA A 121 4.89 -2.65 0.52
N LEU A 122 3.62 -3.05 0.45
CA LEU A 122 3.26 -4.46 0.31
C LEU A 122 3.83 -5.10 -0.96
N SER A 123 4.06 -4.31 -2.01
CA SER A 123 4.73 -4.74 -3.24
C SER A 123 6.20 -5.08 -3.01
N GLU A 124 6.87 -4.38 -2.10
CA GLU A 124 8.25 -4.63 -1.73
C GLU A 124 8.37 -5.95 -0.95
N VAL A 125 7.50 -6.14 0.05
CA VAL A 125 7.38 -7.41 0.79
C VAL A 125 7.05 -8.55 -0.18
N ALA A 126 6.12 -8.34 -1.11
CA ALA A 126 5.80 -9.33 -2.12
C ALA A 126 7.02 -9.69 -3.00
N GLY A 127 7.82 -8.70 -3.37
CA GLY A 127 9.06 -8.89 -4.13
C GLY A 127 10.11 -9.70 -3.37
N GLU A 128 10.37 -9.35 -2.11
CA GLU A 128 11.35 -10.02 -1.25
C GLU A 128 11.04 -11.51 -1.08
N TYR A 129 9.79 -11.85 -0.79
CA TYR A 129 9.35 -13.23 -0.58
C TYR A 129 8.93 -13.93 -1.88
N GLY A 130 9.04 -13.24 -3.03
CA GLY A 130 8.66 -13.78 -4.33
C GLY A 130 7.19 -14.21 -4.42
N VAL A 131 6.27 -13.52 -3.74
CA VAL A 131 4.82 -13.79 -3.75
C VAL A 131 4.06 -12.69 -4.49
N SER A 132 2.76 -12.87 -4.71
CA SER A 132 1.93 -11.78 -5.25
C SER A 132 1.59 -10.77 -4.17
N TRP A 133 1.39 -9.51 -4.56
CA TRP A 133 0.85 -8.46 -3.68
C TRP A 133 -0.41 -8.93 -2.92
N TRP A 134 -1.33 -9.61 -3.62
CA TRP A 134 -2.56 -10.16 -3.04
C TRP A 134 -2.34 -11.20 -1.93
N SER A 135 -1.21 -11.90 -1.97
CA SER A 135 -0.86 -12.87 -0.92
C SER A 135 -0.51 -12.15 0.38
N VAL A 136 0.25 -11.07 0.29
CA VAL A 136 0.61 -10.21 1.43
C VAL A 136 -0.64 -9.52 1.98
N GLN A 137 -1.43 -8.88 1.10
CA GLN A 137 -2.69 -8.23 1.48
C GLN A 137 -3.63 -9.22 2.19
N ARG A 138 -3.75 -10.44 1.70
CA ARG A 138 -4.61 -11.46 2.32
C ARG A 138 -4.08 -11.89 3.69
N ALA A 139 -2.77 -12.02 3.86
CA ALA A 139 -2.17 -12.35 5.16
C ALA A 139 -2.51 -11.26 6.20
N LEU A 140 -2.35 -9.98 5.82
CA LEU A 140 -2.76 -8.85 6.63
C LEU A 140 -4.25 -8.85 6.97
N VAL A 141 -5.12 -9.02 5.97
CA VAL A 141 -6.58 -9.00 6.19
C VAL A 141 -7.03 -10.13 7.12
N VAL A 142 -6.47 -11.33 6.98
CA VAL A 142 -6.79 -12.46 7.88
C VAL A 142 -6.37 -12.14 9.32
N LYS A 143 -5.17 -11.57 9.51
CA LYS A 143 -4.72 -11.18 10.84
C LYS A 143 -5.55 -10.05 11.42
N ALA A 144 -5.85 -9.03 10.63
CA ALA A 144 -6.71 -7.93 11.02
C ALA A 144 -8.10 -8.44 11.44
N ALA A 145 -8.70 -9.34 10.65
CA ALA A 145 -9.99 -9.96 10.99
C ALA A 145 -9.92 -10.82 12.27
N ALA A 146 -8.82 -11.54 12.49
CA ALA A 146 -8.62 -12.30 13.73
C ALA A 146 -8.47 -11.38 14.96
N LEU A 147 -7.74 -10.27 14.82
CA LEU A 147 -7.62 -9.24 15.85
C LEU A 147 -8.96 -8.54 16.10
N SER A 148 -9.72 -8.22 15.05
CA SER A 148 -11.05 -7.62 15.17
C SER A 148 -12.05 -8.59 15.78
N GLY A 149 -12.01 -9.89 15.46
CA GLY A 149 -12.87 -10.91 16.06
C GLY A 149 -12.54 -11.20 17.52
N ALA A 150 -11.26 -11.12 17.91
CA ALA A 150 -10.83 -11.19 19.31
C ALA A 150 -11.13 -9.88 20.07
N ALA A 151 -11.03 -8.73 19.40
CA ALA A 151 -11.38 -7.39 19.90
C ALA A 151 -12.87 -7.03 19.71
N CYS A 152 -13.71 -7.95 19.21
CA CYS A 152 -15.16 -7.80 19.18
C CYS A 152 -15.76 -7.86 20.60
N SER A 153 -14.98 -8.29 21.60
CA SER A 153 -15.16 -7.76 22.94
C SER A 153 -14.74 -6.29 22.88
N GLN A 154 -15.75 -5.42 22.72
CA GLN A 154 -15.72 -3.98 22.98
C GLN A 154 -15.14 -3.74 24.36
N THR A 155 -13.84 -3.90 24.51
CA THR A 155 -13.13 -3.39 25.66
C THR A 155 -13.20 -1.91 25.40
N ALA A 156 -14.12 -1.23 26.10
CA ALA A 156 -14.21 0.21 26.06
C ALA A 156 -12.77 0.73 26.14
N PRO A 157 -12.38 1.69 25.27
CA PRO A 157 -11.07 2.27 25.38
C PRO A 157 -10.84 2.66 26.84
N GLY A 158 -9.62 2.45 27.35
CA GLY A 158 -9.28 2.84 28.71
C GLY A 158 -9.64 4.31 28.95
N PRO A 159 -9.54 4.81 30.19
CA PRO A 159 -9.76 6.23 30.44
C PRO A 159 -8.84 7.06 29.53
N VAL A 160 -9.44 8.01 28.80
CA VAL A 160 -8.78 8.96 27.89
C VAL A 160 -9.18 10.36 28.32
N ARG A 161 -8.21 11.20 28.68
CA ARG A 161 -8.47 12.61 29.07
C ARG A 161 -8.27 13.56 27.90
N MET A 162 -7.33 13.23 27.00
CA MET A 162 -7.01 14.02 25.81
C MET A 162 -7.33 13.23 24.54
N LEU A 163 -8.30 13.71 23.76
CA LEU A 163 -8.78 13.05 22.53
C LEU A 163 -8.35 13.82 21.28
N GLY A 164 -7.76 13.13 20.31
CA GLY A 164 -7.38 13.68 19.01
C GLY A 164 -8.34 13.23 17.90
N LEU A 165 -8.78 14.18 17.06
CA LEU A 165 -9.56 13.93 15.85
C LEU A 165 -8.78 14.42 14.63
N ASP A 166 -8.62 13.55 13.64
CA ASP A 166 -7.97 13.90 12.36
C ASP A 166 -8.70 13.25 11.18
N GLU A 167 -8.61 13.87 10.01
CA GLU A 167 -9.15 13.37 8.75
C GLU A 167 -8.04 12.90 7.80
N THR A 168 -8.05 11.61 7.47
CA THR A 168 -7.10 11.05 6.51
C THR A 168 -7.83 10.54 5.28
N ARG A 169 -7.36 10.96 4.10
CA ARG A 169 -7.81 10.39 2.84
C ARG A 169 -7.05 9.10 2.55
N ALA A 170 -7.71 7.96 2.76
CA ALA A 170 -7.08 6.64 2.69
C ALA A 170 -6.73 6.18 1.27
N ARG A 171 -7.36 6.76 0.23
CA ARG A 171 -7.09 6.41 -1.18
C ARG A 171 -7.45 7.52 -2.15
N SER A 172 -7.04 7.35 -3.41
CA SER A 172 -7.50 8.20 -4.50
C SER A 172 -9.00 8.08 -4.72
N VAL A 173 -9.63 9.22 -4.99
CA VAL A 173 -11.03 9.31 -5.39
C VAL A 173 -11.18 8.66 -6.77
N ARG A 174 -12.16 7.77 -6.92
CA ARG A 174 -12.46 7.06 -8.16
C ARG A 174 -13.97 6.88 -8.32
N TRP A 175 -14.42 6.72 -9.56
CA TRP A 175 -15.79 6.29 -9.82
C TRP A 175 -15.95 4.84 -9.37
N VAL A 176 -16.97 4.59 -8.56
CA VAL A 176 -17.35 3.26 -8.09
C VAL A 176 -18.81 3.05 -8.45
N PHE A 177 -19.12 1.90 -9.03
CA PHE A 177 -20.50 1.51 -9.27
C PHE A 177 -21.12 1.08 -7.94
N ASP A 178 -22.23 1.71 -7.58
CA ASP A 178 -23.01 1.35 -6.42
C ASP A 178 -24.06 0.32 -6.82
N ASP A 179 -23.92 -0.92 -6.34
CA ASP A 179 -24.84 -2.01 -6.65
C ASP A 179 -26.22 -1.81 -6.00
N HIS A 180 -26.34 -1.04 -4.92
CA HIS A 180 -27.63 -0.76 -4.29
C HIS A 180 -28.39 0.35 -5.03
N GLU A 181 -27.70 1.43 -5.39
CA GLU A 181 -28.29 2.57 -6.09
C GLU A 181 -28.26 2.45 -7.62
N GLN A 182 -27.66 1.36 -8.15
CA GLN A 182 -27.47 1.06 -9.57
C GLN A 182 -26.90 2.24 -10.37
N ARG A 183 -25.94 2.96 -9.77
CA ARG A 183 -25.34 4.17 -10.39
C ARG A 183 -23.87 4.29 -10.10
N TRP A 184 -23.16 4.97 -11.00
CA TRP A 184 -21.80 5.40 -10.75
C TRP A 184 -21.79 6.57 -9.76
N ARG A 185 -21.04 6.44 -8.68
CA ARG A 185 -20.77 7.53 -7.75
C ARG A 185 -19.29 7.77 -7.56
N LEU A 186 -18.95 9.02 -7.29
CA LEU A 186 -17.59 9.37 -6.94
C LEU A 186 -17.30 8.88 -5.52
N SER A 187 -16.28 8.05 -5.34
CA SER A 187 -15.95 7.51 -4.02
C SER A 187 -15.55 8.64 -3.07
N ASN A 188 -15.95 8.51 -1.80
CA ASN A 188 -15.51 9.39 -0.73
C ASN A 188 -14.59 8.63 0.26
N PRO A 189 -13.27 8.54 -0.01
CA PRO A 189 -12.32 7.75 0.77
C PRO A 189 -11.73 8.47 1.98
N TRP A 190 -12.48 9.40 2.57
CA TRP A 190 -12.10 10.03 3.83
C TRP A 190 -12.36 9.07 4.98
N MET A 191 -11.45 9.08 5.96
CA MET A 191 -11.58 8.38 7.23
C MET A 191 -11.33 9.39 8.34
N THR A 192 -12.13 9.35 9.40
CA THR A 192 -11.91 10.10 10.63
C THR A 192 -11.26 9.17 11.65
N SER A 193 -10.06 9.51 12.10
CA SER A 193 -9.35 8.81 13.17
C SER A 193 -9.61 9.47 14.51
N PHE A 194 -9.78 8.63 15.53
CA PHE A 194 -9.87 9.03 16.93
C PHE A 194 -8.64 8.46 17.63
N VAL A 195 -7.86 9.32 18.27
CA VAL A 195 -6.53 8.98 18.80
C VAL A 195 -6.45 9.40 20.26
N ASP A 196 -5.83 8.56 21.09
CA ASP A 196 -5.46 8.89 22.46
C ASP A 196 -4.27 9.86 22.44
N LEU A 197 -4.43 11.03 23.05
CA LEU A 197 -3.39 12.04 23.18
C LEU A 197 -2.86 12.16 24.62
N ASP A 198 -3.25 11.26 25.52
CA ASP A 198 -2.81 11.32 26.91
C ASP A 198 -1.29 11.20 27.03
N LEU A 199 -0.71 12.12 27.78
CA LEU A 199 0.71 12.17 28.06
C LEU A 199 1.09 10.97 28.93
N GLY A 200 2.05 10.16 28.48
CA GLY A 200 2.53 8.97 29.20
C GLY A 200 2.04 7.64 28.63
N ARG A 201 1.24 7.67 27.56
CA ARG A 201 0.90 6.49 26.75
C ARG A 201 1.31 6.71 25.30
N PRO A 202 1.58 5.62 24.54
CA PRO A 202 1.74 5.77 23.09
C PRO A 202 0.40 6.21 22.52
N GLY A 203 0.40 7.19 21.60
CA GLY A 203 -0.84 7.71 21.01
C GLY A 203 -1.57 6.66 20.18
N TRP A 204 -2.48 5.93 20.81
CA TRP A 204 -3.16 4.78 20.22
C TRP A 204 -4.36 5.20 19.39
N LEU A 205 -4.55 4.52 18.26
CA LEU A 205 -5.77 4.65 17.47
C LEU A 205 -6.93 4.00 18.24
N LEU A 206 -7.84 4.83 18.76
CA LEU A 206 -9.04 4.42 19.48
C LEU A 206 -10.17 4.00 18.53
N GLY A 207 -10.20 4.59 17.33
CA GLY A 207 -11.21 4.30 16.34
C GLY A 207 -10.91 4.89 14.98
N LEU A 208 -11.46 4.25 13.95
CA LEU A 208 -11.34 4.72 12.58
C LEU A 208 -12.69 4.56 11.88
N MET A 209 -13.31 5.68 11.54
CA MET A 209 -14.65 5.72 10.97
C MET A 209 -14.62 6.24 9.53
N PRO A 210 -15.46 5.70 8.63
CA PRO A 210 -15.58 6.25 7.28
C PRO A 210 -16.25 7.63 7.29
N GLY A 211 -15.77 8.52 6.43
CA GLY A 211 -16.26 9.88 6.28
C GLY A 211 -15.36 10.93 6.92
N ARG A 212 -15.85 12.18 6.88
CA ARG A 212 -15.23 13.37 7.48
C ARG A 212 -16.27 14.40 7.94
N SER A 213 -17.45 13.92 8.32
CA SER A 213 -18.56 14.79 8.69
C SER A 213 -18.74 14.83 10.21
N GLY A 214 -19.40 15.87 10.71
CA GLY A 214 -19.80 15.92 12.13
C GLY A 214 -20.70 14.74 12.53
N ALA A 215 -21.43 14.15 11.57
CA ALA A 215 -22.23 12.93 11.80
C ALA A 215 -21.35 11.72 12.10
N THR A 216 -20.20 11.58 11.43
CA THR A 216 -19.22 10.52 11.72
C THR A 216 -18.69 10.63 13.16
N VAL A 217 -18.34 11.84 13.60
CA VAL A 217 -17.90 12.13 14.98
C VAL A 217 -19.00 11.84 15.98
N THR A 218 -20.21 12.30 15.68
CA THR A 218 -21.41 12.07 16.50
C THR A 218 -21.64 10.59 16.76
N ALA A 219 -21.75 9.81 15.69
CA ALA A 219 -22.05 8.38 15.78
C ALA A 219 -20.97 7.62 16.57
N TRP A 220 -19.69 8.01 16.43
CA TRP A 220 -18.60 7.37 17.17
C TRP A 220 -18.64 7.70 18.67
N LEU A 221 -18.91 8.95 19.03
CA LEU A 221 -19.00 9.40 20.42
C LEU A 221 -20.26 8.86 21.12
N GLU A 222 -21.41 8.82 20.44
CA GLU A 222 -22.65 8.27 20.98
C GLU A 222 -22.56 6.77 21.26
N ALA A 223 -21.71 6.06 20.52
CA ALA A 223 -21.40 4.65 20.77
C ALA A 223 -20.43 4.44 21.96
N ARG A 224 -20.10 5.49 22.73
CA ARG A 224 -19.31 5.42 23.97
C ARG A 224 -20.17 5.71 25.19
N ASP A 225 -19.86 5.03 26.28
CA ASP A 225 -20.50 5.23 27.57
C ASP A 225 -20.37 6.68 28.04
N GLN A 226 -21.40 7.18 28.71
CA GLN A 226 -21.43 8.55 29.21
C GLN A 226 -20.26 8.82 30.17
N ALA A 227 -19.97 7.89 31.08
CA ALA A 227 -18.85 8.02 32.02
C ALA A 227 -17.48 8.14 31.33
N TRP A 228 -17.30 7.48 30.18
CA TRP A 228 -16.07 7.61 29.39
C TRP A 228 -15.99 9.01 28.74
N ARG A 229 -17.10 9.49 28.18
CA ARG A 229 -17.20 10.83 27.60
C ARG A 229 -16.97 11.94 28.63
N ASP A 230 -17.49 11.78 29.84
CA ASP A 230 -17.33 12.73 30.94
C ASP A 230 -15.88 12.81 31.45
N GLY A 231 -15.07 11.77 31.19
CA GLY A 231 -13.64 11.74 31.53
C GLY A 231 -12.74 12.52 30.57
N ILE A 232 -13.28 13.01 29.44
CA ILE A 232 -12.51 13.76 28.45
C ILE A 232 -12.41 15.23 28.87
N GLU A 233 -11.18 15.71 29.03
CA GLU A 233 -10.85 17.07 29.43
C GLU A 233 -10.51 17.96 28.24
N VAL A 234 -9.81 17.40 27.24
CA VAL A 234 -9.29 18.13 26.08
C VAL A 234 -9.60 17.38 24.79
N VAL A 235 -10.04 18.11 23.76
CA VAL A 235 -10.15 17.58 22.39
C VAL A 235 -9.31 18.43 21.45
N ALA A 236 -8.30 17.82 20.82
CA ALA A 236 -7.54 18.43 19.74
C ALA A 236 -8.18 18.06 18.39
N LEU A 237 -8.49 19.06 17.58
CA LEU A 237 -9.07 18.88 16.26
C LEU A 237 -8.60 19.95 15.27
N ASP A 238 -8.67 19.61 13.99
CA ASP A 238 -8.49 20.57 12.89
C ASP A 238 -9.53 21.69 12.99
N PRO A 239 -9.27 22.89 12.42
CA PRO A 239 -10.25 23.99 12.39
C PRO A 239 -11.45 23.70 11.47
N SER A 240 -12.24 22.70 11.86
CA SER A 240 -13.40 22.11 11.21
C SER A 240 -14.63 22.45 12.04
N ALA A 241 -15.44 23.38 11.53
CA ALA A 241 -16.73 23.74 12.11
C ALA A 241 -17.64 22.54 12.41
N PRO A 242 -17.81 21.53 11.51
CA PRO A 242 -18.69 20.40 11.80
C PRO A 242 -18.16 19.49 12.91
N PHE A 243 -16.84 19.34 13.06
CA PHE A 243 -16.27 18.58 14.18
C PHE A 243 -16.44 19.33 15.49
N ALA A 244 -16.10 20.62 15.51
CA ALA A 244 -16.27 21.46 16.69
C ALA A 244 -17.73 21.51 17.16
N ALA A 245 -18.69 21.58 16.24
CA ALA A 245 -20.12 21.53 16.57
C ALA A 245 -20.54 20.19 17.20
N ALA A 246 -20.07 19.06 16.65
CA ALA A 246 -20.35 17.73 17.20
C ALA A 246 -19.75 17.56 18.62
N VAL A 247 -18.50 18.01 18.80
CA VAL A 247 -17.79 17.95 20.08
C VAL A 247 -18.48 18.81 21.13
N ARG A 248 -18.81 20.07 20.83
CA ARG A 248 -19.52 20.96 21.78
C ARG A 248 -20.86 20.40 22.23
N ARG A 249 -21.56 19.67 21.36
CA ARG A 249 -22.85 19.05 21.67
C ARG A 249 -22.71 17.84 22.59
N LEU A 250 -21.72 16.98 22.34
CA LEU A 250 -21.59 15.69 23.02
C LEU A 250 -20.63 15.69 24.21
N LEU A 251 -19.74 16.68 24.27
CA LEU A 251 -18.70 16.88 25.28
C LEU A 251 -18.72 18.36 25.72
N PRO A 252 -19.75 18.82 26.45
CA PRO A 252 -19.94 20.24 26.73
C PRO A 252 -18.88 20.84 27.69
N THR A 253 -18.23 20.02 28.49
CA THR A 253 -17.22 20.42 29.49
C THR A 253 -15.79 20.46 28.94
N VAL A 254 -15.57 20.01 27.71
CA VAL A 254 -14.24 19.85 27.14
C VAL A 254 -13.62 21.17 26.68
N THR A 255 -12.31 21.30 26.85
CA THR A 255 -11.54 22.34 26.16
C THR A 255 -11.21 21.89 24.74
N ILE A 256 -11.72 22.60 23.73
CA ILE A 256 -11.37 22.35 22.33
C ILE A 256 -10.08 23.12 22.01
N VAL A 257 -9.06 22.37 21.59
CA VAL A 257 -7.76 22.89 21.15
C VAL A 257 -7.63 22.69 19.64
N VAL A 258 -7.14 23.71 18.95
CA VAL A 258 -6.83 23.59 17.51
C VAL A 258 -5.51 22.85 17.36
N ASP A 259 -5.48 21.83 16.50
CA ASP A 259 -4.25 21.11 16.20
C ASP A 259 -3.12 22.06 15.73
N HIS A 260 -1.95 21.93 16.35
CA HIS A 260 -0.83 22.84 16.14
C HIS A 260 -0.27 22.72 14.72
N TRP A 261 -0.20 21.51 14.16
CA TRP A 261 0.31 21.31 12.80
C TRP A 261 -0.60 22.01 11.78
N HIS A 262 -1.91 21.87 11.93
CA HIS A 262 -2.89 22.54 11.07
C HIS A 262 -2.80 24.06 11.18
N LEU A 263 -2.64 24.60 12.38
CA LEU A 263 -2.46 26.04 12.58
C LEU A 263 -1.20 26.57 11.85
N VAL A 264 -0.07 25.89 12.02
CA VAL A 264 1.20 26.23 11.37
C VAL A 264 1.07 26.12 9.85
N ARG A 265 0.43 25.07 9.34
CA ARG A 265 0.17 24.88 7.91
C ARG A 265 -0.68 26.01 7.34
N LEU A 266 -1.76 26.39 8.01
CA LEU A 266 -2.64 27.49 7.57
C LEU A 266 -1.91 28.84 7.59
N ALA A 267 -1.12 29.12 8.62
CA ALA A 267 -0.29 30.32 8.67
C ALA A 267 0.70 30.38 7.49
N ASN A 268 1.39 29.27 7.20
CA ASN A 268 2.30 29.17 6.07
C ASN A 268 1.59 29.27 4.71
N GLN A 269 0.35 28.77 4.60
CA GLN A 269 -0.48 28.95 3.41
C GLN A 269 -0.86 30.42 3.22
N ALA A 270 -1.32 31.12 4.27
CA ALA A 270 -1.66 32.55 4.20
C ALA A 270 -0.44 33.39 3.76
N LEU A 271 0.74 33.11 4.31
CA LEU A 271 1.99 33.75 3.88
C LEU A 271 2.30 33.46 2.40
N THR A 272 2.05 32.24 1.96
CA THR A 272 2.25 31.85 0.55
C THR A 272 1.30 32.61 -0.37
N GLU A 273 0.04 32.78 0.00
CA GLU A 273 -0.95 33.55 -0.77
C GLU A 273 -0.55 35.03 -0.88
N VAL A 274 -0.11 35.64 0.23
CA VAL A 274 0.40 37.02 0.22
C VAL A 274 1.61 37.16 -0.70
N ARG A 275 2.58 36.24 -0.62
CA ARG A 275 3.76 36.24 -1.51
C ARG A 275 3.37 36.10 -2.98
N GLN A 276 2.42 35.21 -3.29
CA GLN A 276 1.93 35.04 -4.65
C GLN A 276 1.23 36.28 -5.18
N ARG A 277 0.48 36.99 -4.34
CA ARG A 277 -0.15 38.28 -4.69
C ARG A 277 0.89 39.35 -4.98
N LEU A 278 1.80 39.61 -4.03
CA LEU A 278 2.86 40.62 -4.19
C LEU A 278 3.75 40.35 -5.40
N ALA A 279 4.10 39.09 -5.65
CA ALA A 279 4.88 38.72 -6.83
C ALA A 279 4.14 39.05 -8.14
N ARG A 280 2.81 38.85 -8.19
CA ARG A 280 2.01 39.23 -9.37
C ARG A 280 1.95 40.73 -9.57
N GLU A 281 1.76 41.47 -8.49
CA GLU A 281 1.71 42.94 -8.51
C GLU A 281 3.04 43.56 -8.96
N HIS A 282 4.16 43.07 -8.43
CA HIS A 282 5.47 43.67 -8.68
C HIS A 282 6.13 43.19 -9.98
N LEU A 283 5.91 41.94 -10.37
CA LEU A 283 6.59 41.35 -11.54
C LEU A 283 5.68 41.28 -12.77
N GLY A 284 4.38 41.59 -12.64
CA GLY A 284 3.39 41.40 -13.71
C GLY A 284 3.19 39.94 -14.14
N ARG A 285 3.72 38.98 -13.37
CA ARG A 285 3.68 37.53 -13.67
C ARG A 285 3.59 36.70 -12.39
N ARG A 286 3.25 35.41 -12.54
CA ARG A 286 3.35 34.46 -11.43
C ARG A 286 4.80 34.36 -10.91
N GLY A 287 4.95 34.39 -9.59
CA GLY A 287 6.23 34.17 -8.92
C GLY A 287 6.80 32.77 -9.19
N ARG A 288 8.12 32.70 -9.42
CA ARG A 288 8.91 31.49 -9.68
C ARG A 288 9.78 31.19 -8.45
N SER A 289 10.24 29.95 -8.30
CA SER A 289 11.10 29.52 -7.19
C SER A 289 12.40 30.32 -7.06
N THR A 290 12.86 30.93 -8.15
CA THR A 290 14.05 31.78 -8.23
C THR A 290 13.83 33.23 -7.78
N ASP A 291 12.57 33.67 -7.62
CA ASP A 291 12.27 35.04 -7.23
C ASP A 291 12.54 35.20 -5.71
N GLN A 292 13.22 36.27 -5.29
CA GLN A 292 13.60 36.48 -3.88
C GLN A 292 12.42 36.38 -2.90
N ALA A 293 11.24 36.90 -3.30
CA ALA A 293 10.00 36.81 -2.53
C ALA A 293 9.53 35.35 -2.30
N MET A 294 9.93 34.42 -3.16
CA MET A 294 9.66 32.98 -3.05
C MET A 294 10.82 32.24 -2.37
N THR A 295 12.06 32.69 -2.55
CA THR A 295 13.28 32.09 -1.96
C THR A 295 13.42 32.34 -0.45
N LEU A 296 13.02 33.52 0.04
CA LEU A 296 12.98 33.82 1.49
C LEU A 296 11.92 33.01 2.25
N GLY A 297 11.03 32.31 1.54
CA GLY A 297 9.97 31.48 2.08
C GLY A 297 10.41 30.16 2.72
N CYS A 298 11.70 29.82 2.67
CA CYS A 298 12.26 28.69 3.42
C CYS A 298 12.41 28.99 4.93
N ARG A 299 12.12 30.21 5.38
CA ARG A 299 11.96 30.56 6.80
C ARG A 299 10.48 30.43 7.17
N THR A 300 10.03 29.19 7.32
CA THR A 300 8.67 28.79 7.70
C THR A 300 8.37 29.19 9.16
N VAL A 301 7.11 29.57 9.44
CA VAL A 301 6.62 29.67 10.81
C VAL A 301 6.76 28.28 11.43
N GLY A 302 7.47 28.15 12.56
CA GLY A 302 7.70 26.88 13.27
C GLY A 302 9.09 26.23 13.09
N CYS A 303 10.00 26.78 12.27
CA CYS A 303 11.35 26.21 12.12
C CYS A 303 12.31 26.48 13.30
N CYS A 304 11.92 27.26 14.29
CA CYS A 304 12.80 27.73 15.36
C CYS A 304 12.28 27.36 16.76
N TRP A 305 11.73 26.16 16.95
CA TRP A 305 11.38 25.69 18.30
C TRP A 305 11.79 24.24 18.53
N PRO A 306 12.62 23.92 19.57
CA PRO A 306 13.21 24.83 20.57
C PRO A 306 14.38 25.66 19.99
N PRO A 307 14.85 26.71 20.69
CA PRO A 307 15.97 27.51 20.22
C PRO A 307 17.26 26.71 20.39
N ALA A 308 17.62 25.92 19.38
CA ALA A 308 18.97 25.40 19.27
C ALA A 308 19.84 26.53 18.70
N THR A 309 20.68 27.12 19.54
CA THR A 309 21.95 27.72 19.11
C THR A 309 22.66 26.69 18.21
N ASP A 310 22.99 27.11 17.00
CA ASP A 310 23.63 26.34 15.93
C ASP A 310 22.75 25.34 15.15
N CYS A 311 21.92 25.88 14.25
CA CYS A 311 21.41 25.13 13.11
C CYS A 311 22.33 25.35 11.90
N PRO A 312 23.17 24.37 11.50
CA PRO A 312 24.00 24.50 10.30
C PRO A 312 23.11 24.58 9.06
N ARG A 313 23.56 25.33 8.04
CA ARG A 313 22.95 25.40 6.69
C ARG A 313 22.96 24.03 6.01
N ALA A 314 22.14 23.09 6.47
CA ALA A 314 21.80 21.88 5.74
C ALA A 314 20.63 22.24 4.82
N GLY A 315 20.86 22.17 3.52
CA GLY A 315 19.84 22.40 2.50
C GLY A 315 18.65 21.48 2.75
N TRP A 316 17.51 22.09 3.05
CA TRP A 316 16.22 21.41 3.07
C TRP A 316 15.89 20.93 1.65
N THR A 317 16.22 19.68 1.35
CA THR A 317 15.67 18.99 0.18
C THR A 317 14.20 18.71 0.46
N GLY A 318 13.33 19.44 -0.22
CA GLY A 318 11.89 19.36 -0.05
C GLY A 318 11.34 17.94 -0.20
N TRP A 319 10.55 17.53 0.78
CA TRP A 319 9.60 16.42 0.64
C TRP A 319 8.42 16.89 -0.21
N ASN A 320 8.64 16.91 -1.52
CA ASN A 320 7.58 16.93 -2.52
C ASN A 320 8.13 16.36 -3.84
N ARG A 321 8.31 15.03 -3.88
CA ARG A 321 8.37 14.28 -5.12
C ARG A 321 7.97 12.82 -4.87
N SER A 322 6.68 12.58 -4.65
CA SER A 322 6.11 11.33 -5.16
C SER A 322 5.99 11.46 -6.68
N SER A 323 6.52 10.47 -7.39
CA SER A 323 6.34 10.20 -8.83
C SER A 323 6.84 11.27 -9.81
N ASP A 324 8.14 11.23 -10.14
CA ASP A 324 8.58 10.95 -11.51
C ASP A 324 10.11 10.80 -11.52
N GLU A 325 10.61 9.57 -11.65
CA GLU A 325 11.93 9.35 -12.24
C GLU A 325 11.97 7.95 -12.87
N THR A 326 11.92 7.97 -14.20
CA THR A 326 12.08 6.84 -15.08
C THR A 326 13.54 6.44 -15.06
N ILE A 327 13.87 5.32 -14.42
CA ILE A 327 15.20 4.73 -14.51
C ILE A 327 15.39 4.21 -15.95
N ARG A 328 16.15 4.93 -16.76
CA ARG A 328 16.88 4.35 -17.91
C ARG A 328 18.24 3.85 -17.39
N PRO A 329 18.71 2.66 -17.81
CA PRO A 329 20.00 2.15 -17.36
C PRO A 329 21.14 2.84 -18.11
N THR A 330 21.95 3.62 -17.40
CA THR A 330 23.27 4.06 -17.87
C THR A 330 24.30 2.99 -17.53
N ARG A 331 24.94 2.45 -18.56
CA ARG A 331 26.13 1.60 -18.49
C ARG A 331 27.24 2.34 -17.74
N SER A 332 27.81 1.72 -16.71
CA SER A 332 29.04 2.15 -16.07
C SER A 332 30.21 1.37 -16.66
N ALA A 333 31.18 2.08 -17.23
CA ALA A 333 32.56 1.61 -17.41
C ALA A 333 33.35 1.93 -16.12
N PRO A 334 34.38 1.14 -15.75
CA PRO A 334 35.09 1.31 -14.48
C PRO A 334 36.17 2.40 -14.55
N PRO A 335 36.54 3.05 -13.41
CA PRO A 335 37.62 4.02 -13.36
C PRO A 335 38.95 3.34 -13.03
N GLY A 336 40.04 3.80 -13.65
CA GLY A 336 41.39 3.39 -13.28
C GLY A 336 42.44 3.77 -14.32
N ALA A 337 42.75 5.07 -14.44
CA ALA A 337 43.95 5.53 -15.12
C ALA A 337 45.01 5.89 -14.06
N SER A 338 46.06 5.08 -13.97
CA SER A 338 47.35 5.50 -13.41
C SER A 338 48.37 5.42 -14.56
N ARG A 339 49.10 6.53 -14.77
CA ARG A 339 50.19 6.62 -15.75
C ARG A 339 51.41 5.87 -15.22
N ASN A 340 52.06 5.10 -16.11
CA ASN A 340 53.51 5.11 -16.39
C ASN A 340 53.89 3.81 -17.14
N GLY A 341 54.76 3.91 -18.15
CA GLY A 341 55.54 2.77 -18.62
C GLY A 341 55.58 2.55 -20.13
N CYS A 342 56.69 2.97 -20.72
CA CYS A 342 57.18 2.75 -22.08
C CYS A 342 57.23 1.26 -22.51
N GLY A 343 57.18 0.98 -23.83
CA GLY A 343 57.73 -0.27 -24.39
C GLY A 343 57.06 -0.86 -25.63
N SER A 344 57.43 -0.35 -26.81
CA SER A 344 57.77 -1.08 -28.06
C SER A 344 57.07 -2.41 -28.46
N CYS A 345 56.62 -2.46 -29.74
CA CYS A 345 56.87 -3.49 -30.78
C CYS A 345 55.63 -3.89 -31.62
N SER A 346 55.50 -3.24 -32.78
CA SER A 346 55.43 -3.80 -34.16
C SER A 346 54.44 -4.90 -34.59
N PRO A 347 54.12 -4.97 -35.90
CA PRO A 347 52.79 -5.31 -36.43
C PRO A 347 52.76 -6.59 -37.30
N SER A 348 51.57 -7.07 -37.64
CA SER A 348 51.38 -7.97 -38.80
C SER A 348 49.93 -8.05 -39.28
N THR A 349 49.70 -7.58 -40.52
CA THR A 349 48.92 -8.17 -41.65
C THR A 349 47.51 -8.77 -41.38
N THR A 350 46.44 -8.53 -42.15
CA THR A 350 46.25 -8.49 -43.62
C THR A 350 44.80 -8.02 -43.89
N ARG A 351 44.54 -6.95 -44.66
CA ARG A 351 43.96 -6.89 -46.03
C ARG A 351 42.91 -8.00 -46.34
N THR A 352 41.61 -7.71 -46.55
CA THR A 352 40.95 -7.24 -47.80
C THR A 352 39.53 -6.67 -47.45
N GLY A 353 39.12 -5.48 -47.91
CA GLY A 353 38.38 -5.19 -49.17
C GLY A 353 36.91 -5.66 -49.10
N LEU A 354 35.83 -4.91 -49.31
CA LEU A 354 35.47 -3.62 -49.91
C LEU A 354 34.12 -3.22 -49.25
N GLY A 355 33.84 -1.96 -48.92
CA GLY A 355 33.13 -1.06 -49.82
C GLY A 355 31.99 -0.32 -49.09
N THR A 356 31.95 1.01 -49.29
CA THR A 356 30.79 1.93 -49.17
C THR A 356 30.20 2.29 -47.79
N SER A 357 30.79 3.34 -47.21
CA SER A 357 30.20 4.64 -46.82
C SER A 357 28.74 4.76 -46.32
N TYR A 358 28.66 5.17 -45.05
CA TYR A 358 27.87 6.26 -44.43
C TYR A 358 26.35 6.36 -44.63
N GLY A 359 25.63 6.26 -43.51
CA GLY A 359 24.25 6.73 -43.34
C GLY A 359 23.65 6.33 -42.00
N CYS A 360 24.12 6.91 -40.90
CA CYS A 360 23.57 6.68 -39.56
C CYS A 360 22.25 7.45 -39.41
N SER A 361 21.11 6.78 -39.56
CA SER A 361 19.78 7.31 -39.23
C SER A 361 19.30 6.73 -37.89
N THR A 362 19.23 7.60 -36.89
CA THR A 362 18.59 7.34 -35.60
C THR A 362 17.07 7.48 -35.72
N THR A 363 16.37 6.37 -35.94
CA THR A 363 14.92 6.28 -35.78
C THR A 363 14.58 5.05 -34.90
N PRO A 364 13.93 5.21 -33.74
CA PRO A 364 13.51 4.07 -32.92
C PRO A 364 12.32 3.34 -33.56
N PRO A 365 12.19 2.00 -33.41
CA PRO A 365 11.11 1.24 -34.01
C PRO A 365 9.78 1.47 -33.26
N LEU A 366 8.69 1.56 -34.03
CA LEU A 366 7.31 1.59 -33.54
C LEU A 366 6.92 0.27 -32.85
N PRO A 367 6.08 0.28 -31.79
CA PRO A 367 5.65 -0.93 -31.12
C PRO A 367 4.67 -1.73 -31.99
N ARG A 368 4.98 -3.02 -32.17
CA ARG A 368 4.12 -4.04 -32.79
C ARG A 368 2.79 -4.16 -32.03
N THR A 369 1.68 -3.94 -32.72
CA THR A 369 0.33 -4.23 -32.22
C THR A 369 -0.02 -5.71 -32.44
N CYS A 370 -0.43 -6.42 -31.39
CA CYS A 370 -1.04 -7.74 -31.52
C CYS A 370 -2.48 -7.62 -32.06
N PRO A 371 -2.94 -8.51 -32.96
CA PRO A 371 -4.30 -8.49 -33.45
C PRO A 371 -5.30 -8.96 -32.37
N ARG A 372 -6.43 -8.25 -32.26
CA ARG A 372 -7.56 -8.59 -31.39
C ARG A 372 -8.43 -9.69 -32.00
N PRO A 373 -8.97 -10.64 -31.22
CA PRO A 373 -9.99 -11.58 -31.68
C PRO A 373 -11.36 -10.89 -31.87
N PRO A 374 -12.20 -11.34 -32.83
CA PRO A 374 -13.48 -10.72 -33.14
C PRO A 374 -14.53 -11.06 -32.06
N GLY A 375 -15.35 -10.07 -31.64
CA GLY A 375 -16.51 -10.30 -30.76
C GLY A 375 -16.75 -9.33 -29.60
N TRP A 376 -15.94 -8.29 -29.41
CA TRP A 376 -16.13 -7.31 -28.33
C TRP A 376 -16.80 -6.02 -28.83
N PRO A 377 -17.94 -5.58 -28.24
CA PRO A 377 -18.57 -4.32 -28.60
C PRO A 377 -17.71 -3.11 -28.19
N ARG A 378 -17.71 -2.07 -29.01
CA ARG A 378 -16.95 -0.83 -28.79
C ARG A 378 -17.56 -0.02 -27.63
N PRO A 379 -16.75 0.60 -26.74
CA PRO A 379 -17.29 1.56 -25.79
C PRO A 379 -17.73 2.85 -26.51
N PHE A 380 -18.94 3.29 -26.16
CA PHE A 380 -19.59 4.50 -26.65
C PHE A 380 -18.76 5.74 -26.26
N ARG A 381 -18.45 6.62 -27.23
CA ARG A 381 -17.83 7.93 -26.98
C ARG A 381 -18.88 9.02 -27.15
N PRO A 382 -19.21 9.82 -26.12
CA PRO A 382 -20.05 11.00 -26.31
C PRO A 382 -19.26 12.09 -27.05
N GLY A 383 -19.88 12.64 -28.10
CA GLY A 383 -19.30 13.65 -28.98
C GLY A 383 -19.11 15.00 -28.29
N GLY A 384 -17.96 15.63 -28.54
CA GLY A 384 -17.72 17.03 -28.20
C GLY A 384 -18.32 17.97 -29.26
N PRO A 385 -18.66 19.23 -28.89
CA PRO A 385 -19.36 20.16 -29.77
C PRO A 385 -18.42 20.78 -30.82
N ARG A 386 -18.91 20.88 -32.05
CA ARG A 386 -18.30 21.67 -33.14
C ARG A 386 -18.70 23.15 -32.98
N SER A 387 -17.74 24.01 -33.29
CA SER A 387 -17.78 25.46 -33.17
C SER A 387 -18.34 26.20 -34.40
N ARG A 388 -18.79 27.45 -34.16
CA ARG A 388 -18.93 28.63 -35.08
C ARG A 388 -20.20 28.63 -35.96
N ARG A 389 -21.00 29.70 -36.09
CA ARG A 389 -20.80 31.18 -36.27
C ARG A 389 -22.19 31.84 -36.01
N SER A 390 -22.35 32.93 -35.25
CA SER A 390 -22.21 34.38 -35.54
C SER A 390 -23.57 35.12 -35.50
N CYS A 391 -23.53 36.42 -35.14
CA CYS A 391 -24.60 37.42 -35.01
C CYS A 391 -25.25 37.44 -33.60
N GLY A 392 -25.22 38.50 -32.79
CA GLY A 392 -24.94 39.92 -32.99
C GLY A 392 -26.12 40.75 -32.44
N TYR A 393 -25.82 41.68 -31.52
CA TYR A 393 -26.62 42.80 -30.99
C TYR A 393 -27.41 42.66 -29.67
N GLY A 394 -27.06 43.54 -28.73
CA GLY A 394 -28.03 44.33 -27.93
C GLY A 394 -28.24 43.95 -26.45
N SER A 395 -27.59 44.64 -25.53
CA SER A 395 -28.07 44.87 -24.14
C SER A 395 -28.93 46.17 -24.12
N PRO A 396 -29.58 46.63 -23.01
CA PRO A 396 -29.72 46.07 -21.66
C PRO A 396 -31.16 46.13 -21.03
N THR A 397 -31.31 45.57 -19.82
CA THR A 397 -32.28 45.73 -18.69
C THR A 397 -33.48 46.69 -18.79
N PRO A 398 -34.64 46.44 -18.09
CA PRO A 398 -34.70 46.63 -16.62
C PRO A 398 -35.66 45.70 -15.82
N ALA A 399 -35.37 45.52 -14.53
CA ALA A 399 -36.36 45.37 -13.45
C ALA A 399 -36.79 46.79 -12.98
N PRO A 400 -37.91 47.08 -12.26
CA PRO A 400 -38.60 46.23 -11.26
C PRO A 400 -40.15 46.44 -11.20
N ARG A 401 -40.85 45.71 -10.31
CA ARG A 401 -41.63 46.27 -9.18
C ARG A 401 -42.62 45.25 -8.58
N ALA A 402 -42.63 45.22 -7.26
CA ALA A 402 -43.69 44.71 -6.41
C ALA A 402 -44.78 45.79 -6.20
N ALA A 403 -46.03 45.35 -6.02
CA ALA A 403 -47.12 45.98 -5.25
C ALA A 403 -48.29 44.96 -5.24
N THR A 404 -48.57 44.31 -4.11
CA THR A 404 -49.74 44.59 -3.23
C THR A 404 -51.07 44.72 -3.96
N GLU A 405 -51.93 43.72 -3.77
CA GLU A 405 -53.20 43.83 -3.03
C GLU A 405 -53.35 42.63 -2.09
#